data_AF-A0A212EHF2-F1
#
_entry.id   AF-A0A212EHF2-F1
#
_cell.length_a   1.000
_cell.length_b   1.000
_cell.length_c   1.000
_cell.angle_alpha   90.00
_cell.angle_beta   90.00
_cell.angle_gamma   90.00
#
_symmetry.space_group_name_H-M   'P 1'
#
loop_
_entity.id
_entity.type
_entity.pdbx_description
1 polymer ?
#
loop_
_entity_poly.entity_id
_entity_poly.type
_entity_poly.pdbx_seq_one_letter_code
_entity_poly.pdbx_strand_id
1 'polypeptide(L)' 'MIRRPLTEITLKLEDLQEYETYRREQANNSSISNEMQEDTPRSLAGGTKTIEEIHNRIGYAPKKKQGPSTV' A
#
# COMPACT_ATOMS: atom_id res chain seq x y z
N MET A 1 24.81 20.46 -22.67
CA MET A 1 23.70 19.73 -23.35
C MET A 1 22.41 20.07 -22.64
N ILE A 2 21.37 20.45 -23.38
CA ILE A 2 20.05 20.79 -22.81
C ILE A 2 19.22 19.51 -22.72
N ARG A 3 18.50 19.32 -21.62
CA ARG A 3 17.62 18.16 -21.42
C ARG A 3 16.31 18.36 -22.20
N ARG A 4 15.74 17.26 -22.69
CA ARG A 4 14.41 17.26 -23.29
C ARG A 4 13.32 17.46 -22.21
N PRO A 5 12.14 18.00 -22.57
CA PRO A 5 11.01 18.08 -21.66
C PRO A 5 10.48 16.69 -21.25
N LEU A 6 9.74 16.67 -20.14
CA LEU A 6 9.02 15.48 -19.66
C LEU A 6 7.88 15.13 -20.63
N THR A 7 7.58 13.83 -20.72
CA THR A 7 6.45 13.33 -21.51
C THR A 7 5.19 13.39 -20.67
N GLU A 8 4.12 13.97 -21.21
CA GLU A 8 2.79 14.00 -20.59
C GLU A 8 1.93 12.86 -21.14
N ILE A 9 1.24 12.15 -20.25
CA ILE A 9 0.27 11.11 -20.61
C ILE A 9 -1.11 11.77 -20.63
N THR A 10 -1.76 11.76 -21.80
CA THR A 10 -3.10 12.32 -22.00
C THR A 10 -4.11 11.20 -22.15
N LEU A 11 -5.31 11.39 -21.60
CA LEU A 11 -6.45 10.49 -21.84
C LEU A 11 -6.93 10.61 -23.28
N LYS A 12 -7.16 9.47 -23.91
CA LYS A 12 -7.58 9.35 -25.31
C LYS A 12 -8.93 8.64 -25.40
N LEU A 13 -9.52 8.71 -26.59
CA LEU A 13 -10.78 8.01 -26.87
C LEU A 13 -10.62 6.48 -26.85
N GLU A 14 -9.42 5.95 -27.12
CA GLU A 14 -9.14 4.51 -27.02
C GLU A 14 -9.29 3.98 -25.59
N ASP A 15 -9.03 4.81 -24.58
CA ASP A 15 -9.14 4.45 -23.15
C ASP A 15 -10.62 4.23 -22.74
N LEU A 16 -11.57 4.69 -23.54
CA LEU A 16 -13.01 4.48 -23.28
C LEU A 16 -13.39 2.99 -23.38
N GLN A 17 -12.68 2.22 -24.21
CA GLN A 17 -12.91 0.78 -24.35
C GLN A 17 -12.47 0.01 -23.10
N GLU A 18 -11.43 0.48 -22.41
CA GLU A 18 -10.98 -0.08 -21.14
C GLU A 18 -12.06 0.11 -20.07
N TYR A 19 -12.64 1.31 -19.98
CA TYR A 19 -13.76 1.60 -19.08
C TYR A 19 -14.98 0.72 -19.35
N GLU A 20 -15.37 0.54 -20.62
CA GLU A 20 -16.50 -0.31 -21.00
C GLU A 20 -16.26 -1.79 -20.68
N THR A 21 -15.01 -2.23 -20.73
CA THR A 21 -14.63 -3.59 -20.34
C THR A 21 -14.71 -3.76 -18.82
N TYR A 22 -14.12 -2.84 -18.07
CA TYR A 22 -14.22 -2.80 -16.61
C TYR A 22 -15.67 -2.75 -16.12
N ARG A 23 -16.52 -1.93 -16.74
CA ARG A 23 -17.93 -1.81 -16.40
C ARG A 23 -18.71 -3.10 -16.67
N ARG A 24 -18.41 -3.82 -17.77
CA ARG A 24 -19.00 -5.14 -18.05
C ARG A 24 -18.52 -6.21 -17.05
N GLU A 25 -17.25 -6.19 -16.68
CA GLU A 25 -16.69 -7.10 -15.67
C GLU A 25 -17.32 -6.88 -14.29
N GLN A 26 -17.51 -5.62 -13.86
CA GLN A 26 -18.24 -5.33 -12.63
C GLN A 26 -19.69 -5.83 -12.66
N ALA A 27 -20.39 -5.65 -13.78
CA ALA A 27 -21.76 -6.13 -13.92
C ALA A 27 -21.85 -7.67 -13.85
N ASN A 28 -20.89 -8.38 -14.44
CA ASN A 28 -20.84 -9.84 -14.42
C ASN A 28 -20.39 -10.42 -13.07
N ASN A 29 -19.61 -9.67 -12.29
CA ASN A 29 -19.14 -10.07 -10.96
C ASN A 29 -20.01 -9.53 -9.82
N SER A 30 -21.16 -8.90 -10.11
CA SER A 30 -22.03 -8.26 -9.12
C SER A 30 -22.70 -9.20 -8.09
N SER A 31 -22.48 -10.52 -8.19
CA SER A 31 -22.82 -11.49 -7.14
C SER A 31 -21.69 -11.74 -6.13
N ILE A 32 -20.49 -11.18 -6.35
CA ILE A 32 -19.34 -11.26 -5.45
C ILE A 32 -18.89 -9.84 -5.10
N SER A 33 -19.23 -9.43 -3.87
CA SER A 33 -18.62 -8.33 -3.10
C SER A 33 -18.68 -6.92 -3.70
N ASN A 34 -19.70 -6.18 -3.27
CA ASN A 34 -19.66 -4.74 -3.03
C ASN A 34 -18.67 -4.42 -1.88
N GLU A 35 -17.40 -4.78 -2.04
CA GLU A 35 -16.33 -4.30 -1.19
C GLU A 35 -15.45 -3.44 -2.08
N MET A 36 -15.42 -2.13 -1.78
CA MET A 36 -14.35 -1.26 -2.19
C MET A 36 -13.05 -1.87 -1.69
N GLN A 37 -12.46 -2.77 -2.48
CA GLN A 37 -11.08 -3.14 -2.33
C GLN A 37 -10.28 -2.00 -2.96
N GLU A 38 -10.24 -0.88 -2.23
CA GLU A 38 -9.08 -0.01 -2.31
C GLU A 38 -7.86 -0.93 -2.24
N ASP A 39 -6.88 -0.70 -3.11
CA ASP A 39 -5.52 -1.23 -3.02
C ASP A 39 -4.83 -0.72 -1.74
N THR A 40 -5.48 -0.86 -0.60
CA THR A 40 -4.82 -0.90 0.69
C THR A 40 -3.93 -2.13 0.61
N PRO A 41 -2.59 -1.99 0.65
CA PRO A 41 -1.71 -3.15 0.67
C PRO A 41 -2.20 -4.04 1.81
N ARG A 42 -2.41 -5.34 1.51
CA ARG A 42 -2.87 -6.35 2.48
C ARG A 42 -2.23 -6.03 3.83
N SER A 43 -3.06 -5.60 4.78
CA SER A 43 -2.62 -5.46 6.17
C SER A 43 -1.99 -6.80 6.51
N LEU A 44 -0.68 -6.79 6.77
CA LEU A 44 0.14 -7.98 6.94
C LEU A 44 -0.59 -8.89 7.93
N ALA A 45 -1.21 -9.94 7.40
CA ALA A 45 -1.94 -10.96 8.16
C ALA A 45 -0.95 -11.87 8.92
N GLY A 46 0.05 -11.27 9.56
CA GLY A 46 0.77 -11.86 10.67
C GLY A 46 0.13 -11.28 11.92
N GLY A 47 -0.48 -12.13 12.75
CA GLY A 47 -1.04 -11.73 14.04
C GLY A 47 -0.06 -10.85 14.83
N THR A 48 -0.58 -10.05 15.77
CA THR A 48 0.17 -9.08 16.56
C THR A 48 1.50 -9.67 17.05
N LYS A 49 2.59 -9.37 16.32
CA LYS A 49 3.94 -9.76 16.71
C LYS A 49 4.26 -9.03 17.99
N THR A 50 4.90 -9.72 18.94
CA THR A 50 5.35 -9.06 20.16
C THR A 50 6.37 -7.98 19.81
N ILE A 51 6.47 -6.94 20.65
CA ILE A 51 7.39 -5.82 20.42
C ILE A 51 8.84 -6.34 20.33
N GLU A 52 9.16 -7.37 21.10
CA GLU A 52 10.46 -8.07 21.10
C GLU A 52 10.76 -8.74 19.75
N GLU A 53 9.78 -9.40 19.14
CA GLU A 53 9.92 -10.02 17.82
C GLU A 53 10.20 -8.96 16.75
N ILE A 54 9.51 -7.83 16.83
CA ILE A 54 9.72 -6.69 15.93
C ILE A 54 11.14 -6.14 16.10
N HIS A 55 11.59 -5.91 17.33
CA HIS A 55 12.92 -5.39 17.64
C HIS A 55 14.04 -6.29 17.08
N ASN A 56 13.91 -7.61 17.26
CA ASN A 56 14.86 -8.57 16.72
C ASN A 56 14.88 -8.56 15.17
N ARG A 57 13.71 -8.47 14.53
CA ARG A 57 13.60 -8.46 13.07
C ARG A 57 14.27 -7.25 12.42
N ILE A 58 14.18 -6.08 13.05
CA ILE A 58 14.71 -4.83 12.50
C ILE A 58 16.09 -4.46 13.04
N GLY A 59 16.70 -5.32 13.87
CA GLY A 59 18.00 -5.05 14.51
C GLY A 59 17.96 -3.86 15.48
N TYR A 60 16.78 -3.55 16.03
CA TYR A 60 16.61 -2.44 16.97
C TYR A 60 16.96 -2.89 18.38
N ALA A 61 18.04 -2.33 18.92
CA ALA A 61 18.45 -2.52 20.31
C ALA A 61 18.20 -1.22 21.09
N PRO A 62 17.03 -1.06 21.75
CA PRO A 62 16.76 0.14 22.52
C PRO A 62 17.79 0.27 23.65
N LYS A 63 18.49 1.41 23.69
CA LYS A 63 19.38 1.73 24.82
C LYS A 63 18.50 1.85 26.07
N LYS A 64 18.79 1.06 27.11
CA LYS A 64 18.15 1.21 28.42
C LYS A 64 18.25 2.67 28.83
N LYS A 65 17.13 3.36 29.00
CA LYS A 65 17.13 4.69 29.60
C LYS A 65 17.67 4.50 31.01
N GLN A 66 18.89 4.95 31.25
CA GLN A 66 19.36 5.16 32.62
C GLN A 66 18.44 6.25 33.18
N GLY A 67 17.47 5.85 34.00
CA GLY A 67 16.74 6.80 34.84
C GLY A 67 17.74 7.53 35.74
N PRO A 68 17.42 8.75 36.19
CA PRO A 68 18.34 9.53 37.01
C PRO A 68 18.75 8.72 38.24
N SER A 69 20.06 8.55 38.42
CA SER A 69 20.67 8.01 39.62
C SER A 69 20.25 8.89 40.79
N THR A 70 19.31 8.42 41.61
CA THR A 70 19.00 9.03 42.90
C THR A 70 20.22 8.88 43.79
N VAL A 71 20.87 10.00 44.11
CA VAL A 71 21.80 10.15 45.25
C VAL A 71 21.05 10.92 46.32
#